data_AF-A0AAE5XJQ6-F1
#
_entry.id   AF-A0AAE5XJQ6-F1
#
_cell.length_a   1.000
_cell.length_b   1.000
_cell.length_c   1.000
_cell.angle_alpha   90.00
_cell.angle_beta   90.00
_cell.angle_gamma   90.00
#
_symmetry.space_group_name_H-M   'P 1'
#
loop_
_entity.id
_entity.type
_entity.pdbx_description
1 polymer ?
#
loop_
_entity_poly.entity_id
_entity_poly.type
_entity_poly.pdbx_seq_one_letter_code
_entity_poly.pdbx_strand_id
1 'polypeptide(L)'
;MSRMDFDVEVKLLKTSPDTILTPLCIPDFQELKSNTTKNKDFITFEIQVKNQPVDKLYINISDGDFLVFQIELPASMREIGTHRWEWDGYDRVGTLDTKILKSSKLKVTVTAQKDHKKKFSTLFLKGEAAQEDWLDLKIDRSDRRVYVELRLNLKDGGARGVGKLPPEEAFQGKENMHWSDAFTERHIRHKSFTDLKHLVFLGVKKYWSRSVSINTGHQCTSYKVILNPIPNLDKAMDDISISYNTNGPILRSSNPGKIRGLISLIGNIAPEDIVYNVGWVKISGIWRFYFASHADQEFMSTAAHEIGHELLSAYSGANNSYSHKGSSFLLTQSPKPTFMGGSSYPESSEIDLMKYYNGATPSDFYDRQIATEKDVRSLIWISRIKFK
;
A
#
# COMPACT_ATOMS: atom_id res chain seq x y z
N MET A 1 -50.09 0.08 -36.65
CA MET A 1 -48.73 0.36 -36.13
C MET A 1 -48.35 -0.77 -35.19
N SER A 2 -47.31 -1.55 -35.52
CA SER A 2 -46.79 -2.58 -34.60
C SER A 2 -46.33 -1.89 -33.32
N ARG A 3 -46.90 -2.26 -32.16
CA ARG A 3 -46.43 -1.79 -30.85
C ARG A 3 -44.97 -2.26 -30.72
N MET A 4 -44.01 -1.35 -30.61
CA MET A 4 -42.60 -1.73 -30.44
C MET A 4 -42.45 -2.58 -29.18
N ASP A 5 -41.74 -3.70 -29.27
CA ASP A 5 -41.46 -4.58 -28.13
C ASP A 5 -40.60 -3.84 -27.10
N PHE A 6 -40.67 -4.21 -25.82
CA PHE A 6 -39.82 -3.58 -24.79
C PHE A 6 -38.35 -3.87 -25.08
N ASP A 7 -37.48 -2.97 -24.63
CA ASP A 7 -36.03 -3.14 -24.74
C ASP A 7 -35.33 -2.49 -23.55
N VAL A 8 -34.08 -2.90 -23.31
CA VAL A 8 -33.27 -2.37 -22.21
C VAL A 8 -31.85 -2.11 -22.66
N GLU A 9 -31.25 -1.04 -22.16
CA GLU A 9 -29.84 -0.70 -22.38
C GLU A 9 -29.18 -0.32 -21.06
N VAL A 10 -27.92 -0.68 -20.87
CA VAL A 10 -27.12 -0.25 -19.72
C VAL A 10 -25.82 0.42 -20.17
N LYS A 11 -25.50 1.54 -19.55
CA LYS A 11 -24.26 2.30 -19.76
C LYS A 11 -23.64 2.70 -18.43
N LEU A 12 -22.31 2.78 -18.39
CA LEU A 12 -21.61 3.44 -17.29
C LEU A 12 -21.70 4.95 -17.49
N LEU A 13 -22.06 5.69 -16.44
CA LEU A 13 -22.04 7.15 -16.46
C LEU A 13 -20.58 7.64 -16.38
N LYS A 14 -20.09 8.27 -17.46
CA LYS A 14 -18.65 8.59 -17.62
C LYS A 14 -18.25 10.01 -17.21
N THR A 15 -18.93 10.61 -16.25
CA THR A 15 -18.53 11.91 -15.69
C THR A 15 -17.49 11.69 -14.60
N SER A 16 -16.32 12.32 -14.67
CA SER A 16 -15.40 12.32 -13.51
C SER A 16 -16.02 13.18 -12.39
N PRO A 17 -16.08 12.74 -11.12
CA PRO A 17 -15.44 11.57 -10.51
C PRO A 17 -16.27 10.27 -10.48
N ASP A 18 -17.45 10.20 -11.11
CA ASP A 18 -18.41 9.08 -11.08
C ASP A 18 -17.89 7.75 -11.66
N THR A 19 -16.69 7.76 -12.26
CA THR A 19 -15.99 6.57 -12.74
C THR A 19 -14.91 6.08 -11.79
N ILE A 20 -14.63 6.78 -10.70
CA ILE A 20 -13.60 6.43 -9.73
C ILE A 20 -14.28 5.93 -8.45
N LEU A 21 -14.06 4.65 -8.15
CA LEU A 21 -14.46 4.02 -6.91
C LEU A 21 -13.33 4.13 -5.89
N THR A 22 -13.63 4.77 -4.76
CA THR A 22 -12.76 4.90 -3.59
C THR A 22 -13.29 4.07 -2.45
N PRO A 23 -12.66 2.91 -2.18
CA PRO A 23 -13.11 2.05 -1.10
C PRO A 23 -13.17 2.82 0.22
N LEU A 24 -14.31 2.72 0.91
CA LEU A 24 -14.58 3.37 2.19
C LEU A 24 -14.50 4.91 2.18
N CYS A 25 -14.57 5.56 1.01
CA CYS A 25 -14.54 7.03 0.89
C CYS A 25 -13.39 7.70 1.64
N ILE A 26 -12.19 7.08 1.63
CA ILE A 26 -11.02 7.70 2.27
C ILE A 26 -10.75 9.06 1.62
N PRO A 27 -10.48 10.13 2.38
CA PRO A 27 -10.13 11.44 1.82
C PRO A 27 -8.76 11.42 1.14
N ASP A 28 -8.63 12.24 0.10
CA ASP A 28 -7.32 12.60 -0.45
C ASP A 28 -6.46 13.35 0.59
N PHE A 29 -5.14 13.34 0.42
CA PHE A 29 -4.21 13.99 1.32
C PHE A 29 -4.50 15.49 1.49
N GLN A 30 -4.90 16.19 0.43
CA GLN A 30 -5.25 17.61 0.49
C GLN A 30 -6.60 17.85 1.19
N GLU A 31 -7.52 16.90 1.10
CA GLU A 31 -8.86 16.93 1.70
C GLU A 31 -8.83 16.69 3.22
N LEU A 32 -7.74 16.11 3.75
CA LEU A 32 -7.57 15.89 5.19
C LEU A 32 -7.63 17.19 6.02
N LYS A 33 -7.35 18.35 5.42
CA LYS A 33 -7.46 19.65 6.11
C LYS A 33 -8.91 20.12 6.26
N SER A 34 -9.80 19.72 5.34
CA SER A 34 -11.19 20.19 5.28
C SER A 34 -12.19 19.23 5.89
N ASN A 35 -11.75 18.07 6.42
CA ASN A 35 -12.60 17.00 6.98
C ASN A 35 -13.79 16.61 6.09
N THR A 36 -13.64 16.80 4.78
CA THR A 36 -14.66 16.58 3.76
C THR A 36 -13.96 15.93 2.57
N THR A 37 -14.61 14.98 1.91
CA THR A 37 -14.04 14.31 0.73
C THR A 37 -14.98 14.41 -0.45
N LYS A 38 -14.40 14.55 -1.65
CA LYS A 38 -15.10 14.43 -2.92
C LYS A 38 -15.05 13.00 -3.48
N ASN A 39 -14.32 12.10 -2.81
CA ASN A 39 -14.24 10.71 -3.20
C ASN A 39 -15.60 10.04 -3.01
N LYS A 40 -15.95 9.19 -3.95
CA LYS A 40 -17.15 8.35 -3.92
C LYS A 40 -16.74 6.90 -3.75
N ASP A 41 -17.53 6.13 -3.02
CA ASP A 41 -17.36 4.67 -2.87
C ASP A 41 -18.26 3.88 -3.81
N PHE A 42 -18.87 4.54 -4.80
CA PHE A 42 -19.72 3.93 -5.80
C PHE A 42 -19.46 4.46 -7.21
N ILE A 43 -19.89 3.66 -8.20
CA ILE A 43 -20.01 4.05 -9.60
C ILE A 43 -21.47 4.03 -10.04
N THR A 44 -21.80 4.87 -11.01
CA THR A 44 -23.19 5.05 -11.47
C THR A 44 -23.41 4.45 -12.85
N PHE A 45 -24.50 3.71 -13.00
CA PHE A 45 -25.02 3.18 -14.25
C PHE A 45 -26.28 3.90 -14.66
N GLU A 46 -26.42 4.15 -15.96
CA GLU A 46 -27.68 4.55 -16.58
C GLU A 46 -28.33 3.33 -17.22
N ILE A 47 -29.55 3.04 -16.80
CA ILE A 47 -30.37 1.95 -17.29
C ILE A 47 -31.55 2.56 -18.03
N GLN A 48 -31.65 2.29 -19.33
CA GLN A 48 -32.73 2.81 -20.16
C GLN A 48 -33.73 1.71 -20.45
N VAL A 49 -34.96 1.87 -19.98
CA VAL A 49 -36.10 1.02 -20.36
C VAL A 49 -36.83 1.71 -21.51
N LYS A 50 -36.95 1.02 -22.64
CA LYS A 50 -37.45 1.58 -23.89
C LYS A 50 -38.78 0.95 -24.30
N ASN A 51 -39.57 1.73 -25.04
CA ASN A 51 -40.82 1.36 -25.71
C ASN A 51 -41.99 0.98 -24.79
N GLN A 52 -41.77 0.19 -23.74
CA GLN A 52 -42.81 -0.24 -22.80
C GLN A 52 -42.23 -0.49 -21.38
N PRO A 53 -43.04 -0.31 -20.32
CA PRO A 53 -42.65 -0.71 -18.98
C PRO A 53 -42.56 -2.24 -18.87
N VAL A 54 -41.80 -2.72 -17.88
CA VAL A 54 -41.46 -4.14 -17.68
C VAL A 54 -41.95 -4.65 -16.33
N ASP A 55 -42.22 -5.94 -16.21
CA ASP A 55 -42.72 -6.53 -14.96
C ASP A 55 -41.60 -6.68 -13.93
N LYS A 56 -40.42 -7.08 -14.41
CA LYS A 56 -39.22 -7.28 -13.59
C LYS A 56 -37.98 -6.77 -14.29
N LEU A 57 -37.05 -6.25 -13.48
CA LEU A 57 -35.78 -5.75 -13.94
C LEU A 57 -34.70 -6.24 -12.98
N TYR A 58 -33.70 -6.95 -13.49
CA TYR A 58 -32.59 -7.48 -12.70
C TYR A 58 -31.28 -6.87 -13.17
N ILE A 59 -30.34 -6.66 -12.25
CA ILE A 59 -28.95 -6.37 -12.59
C ILE A 59 -28.05 -7.43 -11.96
N ASN A 60 -27.14 -7.96 -12.78
CA ASN A 60 -26.15 -8.95 -12.40
C ASN A 60 -24.76 -8.41 -12.71
N ILE A 61 -23.82 -8.58 -11.80
CA ILE A 61 -22.41 -8.32 -11.99
C ILE A 61 -21.68 -9.64 -11.84
N SER A 62 -20.84 -9.96 -12.82
CA SER A 62 -20.11 -11.22 -12.88
C SER A 62 -18.72 -11.01 -13.43
N ASP A 63 -17.78 -11.81 -12.95
CA ASP A 63 -16.42 -11.93 -13.48
C ASP A 63 -16.28 -13.29 -14.17
N GLY A 64 -16.41 -13.31 -15.49
CA GLY A 64 -16.58 -14.56 -16.23
C GLY A 64 -17.88 -15.28 -15.83
N ASP A 65 -17.74 -16.47 -15.24
CA ASP A 65 -18.85 -17.29 -14.73
C ASP A 65 -19.11 -17.10 -13.23
N PHE A 66 -18.23 -16.36 -12.54
CA PHE A 66 -18.39 -16.07 -11.12
C PHE A 66 -19.38 -14.93 -10.92
N LEU A 67 -20.49 -15.19 -10.22
CA LEU A 67 -21.46 -14.16 -9.85
C LEU A 67 -20.91 -13.33 -8.67
N VAL A 68 -20.71 -12.03 -8.88
CA VAL A 68 -20.26 -11.08 -7.86
C VAL A 68 -21.46 -10.47 -7.15
N PHE A 69 -22.43 -9.98 -7.90
CA PHE A 69 -23.59 -9.29 -7.35
C PHE A 69 -24.81 -9.55 -8.22
N GLN A 70 -25.99 -9.58 -7.60
CA GLN A 70 -27.26 -9.66 -8.30
C GLN A 70 -28.30 -8.89 -7.48
N ILE A 71 -29.27 -8.24 -8.10
CA ILE A 71 -30.45 -7.71 -7.39
C ILE A 71 -31.63 -7.54 -8.36
N GLU A 72 -32.85 -7.63 -7.84
CA GLU A 72 -34.04 -7.13 -8.53
C GLU A 72 -34.17 -5.63 -8.27
N LEU A 73 -34.20 -4.83 -9.33
CA LEU A 73 -34.34 -3.38 -9.25
C LEU A 73 -35.77 -2.98 -8.84
N PRO A 74 -35.92 -1.87 -8.10
CA PRO A 74 -37.21 -1.42 -7.56
C PRO A 74 -38.20 -1.10 -8.68
N ALA A 75 -39.50 -1.14 -8.34
CA ALA A 75 -40.59 -0.89 -9.30
C ALA A 75 -40.46 0.47 -10.01
N SER A 76 -39.93 1.49 -9.33
CA SER A 76 -39.69 2.82 -9.90
C SER A 76 -38.77 2.83 -11.13
N MET A 77 -37.88 1.83 -11.27
CA MET A 77 -36.94 1.72 -12.39
C MET A 77 -37.48 0.89 -13.56
N ARG A 78 -38.72 0.41 -13.48
CA ARG A 78 -39.33 -0.47 -14.48
C ARG A 78 -40.15 0.28 -15.53
N GLU A 79 -40.40 1.57 -15.27
CA GLU A 79 -41.09 2.47 -16.19
C GLU A 79 -40.21 2.86 -17.37
N ILE A 80 -40.83 3.28 -18.47
CA ILE A 80 -40.10 3.80 -19.64
C ILE A 80 -39.30 5.04 -19.21
N GLY A 81 -38.01 5.07 -19.55
CA GLY A 81 -37.14 6.20 -19.24
C GLY A 81 -35.73 5.78 -18.90
N THR A 82 -34.95 6.76 -18.45
CA THR A 82 -33.57 6.57 -17.98
C THR A 82 -33.56 6.58 -16.46
N HIS A 83 -32.98 5.55 -15.88
CA HIS A 83 -32.88 5.35 -14.44
C HIS A 83 -31.43 5.25 -14.02
N ARG A 84 -31.10 5.78 -12.84
CA ARG A 84 -29.75 5.69 -12.28
C ARG A 84 -29.67 4.62 -11.23
N TRP A 85 -28.65 3.76 -11.34
CA TRP A 85 -28.33 2.76 -10.34
C TRP A 85 -26.87 2.92 -9.91
N GLU A 86 -26.59 2.79 -8.63
CA GLU A 86 -25.24 2.92 -8.08
C GLU A 86 -24.78 1.58 -7.52
N TRP A 87 -23.51 1.27 -7.73
CA TRP A 87 -22.85 0.10 -7.16
C TRP A 87 -21.59 0.50 -6.44
N ASP A 88 -21.44 0.04 -5.20
CA ASP A 88 -20.32 0.35 -4.33
C ASP A 88 -19.12 -0.61 -4.48
N GLY A 89 -19.19 -1.54 -5.44
CA GLY A 89 -18.14 -2.52 -5.70
C GLY A 89 -18.19 -3.76 -4.81
N TYR A 90 -19.10 -3.83 -3.84
CA TYR A 90 -19.22 -4.96 -2.93
C TYR A 90 -20.17 -6.03 -3.47
N ASP A 91 -19.89 -7.27 -3.09
CA ASP A 91 -20.84 -8.37 -3.23
C ASP A 91 -21.95 -8.32 -2.16
N ARG A 92 -22.89 -9.27 -2.21
CA ARG A 92 -24.01 -9.35 -1.27
C ARG A 92 -23.63 -9.65 0.17
N VAL A 93 -22.44 -10.20 0.41
CA VAL A 93 -21.95 -10.50 1.76
C VAL A 93 -21.04 -9.39 2.29
N GLY A 94 -20.90 -8.29 1.56
CA GLY A 94 -20.11 -7.14 1.98
C GLY A 94 -18.61 -7.30 1.75
N THR A 95 -18.22 -8.08 0.74
CA THR A 95 -16.82 -8.19 0.28
C THR A 95 -16.58 -7.39 -0.99
N LEU A 96 -15.51 -6.59 -1.00
CA LEU A 96 -14.98 -5.93 -2.20
C LEU A 96 -13.60 -6.50 -2.51
N ASP A 97 -13.32 -6.85 -3.76
CA ASP A 97 -12.01 -7.31 -4.21
C ASP A 97 -11.57 -6.55 -5.46
N THR A 98 -10.55 -5.71 -5.31
CA THR A 98 -10.04 -4.87 -6.41
C THR A 98 -9.42 -5.67 -7.57
N LYS A 99 -8.99 -6.93 -7.36
CA LYS A 99 -8.55 -7.80 -8.45
C LYS A 99 -9.71 -8.18 -9.35
N ILE A 100 -10.87 -8.48 -8.75
CA ILE A 100 -12.11 -8.73 -9.49
C ILE A 100 -12.54 -7.46 -10.22
N LEU A 101 -12.47 -6.30 -9.55
CA LEU A 101 -12.83 -5.01 -10.17
C LEU A 101 -11.93 -4.64 -11.37
N LYS A 102 -10.67 -5.09 -11.39
CA LYS A 102 -9.71 -4.90 -12.49
C LYS A 102 -9.73 -6.04 -13.53
N SER A 103 -10.57 -7.06 -13.36
CA SER A 103 -10.65 -8.18 -14.29
C SER A 103 -11.20 -7.73 -15.65
N SER A 104 -10.59 -8.23 -16.73
CA SER A 104 -11.07 -8.00 -18.09
C SER A 104 -12.38 -8.74 -18.42
N LYS A 105 -12.80 -9.67 -17.56
CA LYS A 105 -14.05 -10.44 -17.73
C LYS A 105 -15.21 -9.89 -16.89
N LEU A 106 -14.98 -8.80 -16.14
CA LEU A 106 -16.02 -8.15 -15.35
C LEU A 106 -17.08 -7.54 -16.26
N LYS A 107 -18.34 -7.90 -16.04
CA LYS A 107 -19.48 -7.43 -16.83
C LYS A 107 -20.71 -7.17 -15.97
N VAL A 108 -21.50 -6.20 -16.39
CA VAL A 108 -22.83 -5.87 -15.88
C VAL A 108 -23.85 -6.34 -16.90
N THR A 109 -24.82 -7.13 -16.47
CA THR A 109 -25.94 -7.59 -17.30
C THR A 109 -27.24 -7.11 -16.69
N VAL A 110 -28.01 -6.32 -17.44
CA VAL A 110 -29.38 -5.96 -17.09
C VAL A 110 -30.34 -6.88 -17.83
N THR A 111 -31.26 -7.49 -17.09
CA THR A 111 -32.31 -8.36 -17.64
C THR A 111 -33.67 -7.71 -17.40
N ALA A 112 -34.36 -7.36 -18.48
CA ALA A 112 -35.75 -6.92 -18.45
C ALA A 112 -36.68 -8.09 -18.79
N GLN A 113 -37.77 -8.23 -18.04
CA GLN A 113 -38.79 -9.25 -18.29
C GLN A 113 -40.17 -8.60 -18.38
N LYS A 114 -40.91 -8.96 -19.41
CA LYS A 114 -42.33 -8.66 -19.56
C LYS A 114 -43.06 -9.89 -20.07
N ASP A 115 -44.13 -10.29 -19.40
CA ASP A 115 -44.84 -11.54 -19.62
C ASP A 115 -43.84 -12.73 -19.59
N HIS A 116 -43.78 -13.51 -20.67
CA HIS A 116 -42.85 -14.63 -20.86
C HIS A 116 -41.58 -14.27 -21.63
N LYS A 117 -41.41 -13.00 -22.02
CA LYS A 117 -40.27 -12.54 -22.81
C LYS A 117 -39.19 -11.94 -21.92
N LYS A 118 -37.93 -12.11 -22.32
CA LYS A 118 -36.77 -11.49 -21.69
C LYS A 118 -35.91 -10.75 -22.71
N LYS A 119 -35.36 -9.61 -22.32
CA LYS A 119 -34.36 -8.83 -23.05
C LYS A 119 -33.18 -8.55 -22.14
N PHE A 120 -32.00 -8.47 -22.73
CA PHE A 120 -30.74 -8.35 -21.99
C PHE A 120 -29.87 -7.25 -22.61
N SER A 121 -29.22 -6.48 -21.76
CA SER A 121 -28.11 -5.60 -22.15
C SER A 121 -26.90 -5.95 -21.31
N THR A 122 -25.76 -6.16 -21.97
CA THR A 122 -24.49 -6.48 -21.30
C THR A 122 -23.48 -5.37 -21.55
N LEU A 123 -22.82 -4.92 -20.49
CA LEU A 123 -21.73 -3.96 -20.51
C LEU A 123 -20.50 -4.59 -19.86
N PHE A 124 -19.41 -4.73 -20.60
CA PHE A 124 -18.11 -5.09 -20.03
C PHE A 124 -17.49 -3.88 -19.35
N LEU A 125 -17.04 -4.07 -18.12
CA LEU A 125 -16.36 -3.04 -17.34
C LEU A 125 -14.86 -3.16 -17.56
N LYS A 126 -14.20 -2.01 -17.75
CA LYS A 126 -12.74 -1.93 -17.81
C LYS A 126 -12.26 -1.16 -16.59
N GLY A 127 -12.04 -1.89 -15.50
CA GLY A 127 -11.43 -1.35 -14.29
C GLY A 127 -9.90 -1.33 -14.41
N GLU A 128 -9.30 -0.21 -14.03
CA GLU A 128 -7.85 -0.05 -13.90
C GLU A 128 -7.52 0.66 -12.58
N ALA A 129 -6.26 0.57 -12.15
CA ALA A 129 -5.80 1.37 -11.03
C ALA A 129 -5.97 2.87 -11.35
N ALA A 130 -6.63 3.60 -10.46
CA ALA A 130 -6.76 5.05 -10.57
C ALA A 130 -5.49 5.78 -10.08
N GLN A 131 -4.71 5.13 -9.21
CA GLN A 131 -3.49 5.68 -8.63
C GLN A 131 -2.32 4.73 -8.84
N GLU A 132 -2.25 3.60 -8.13
CA GLU A 132 -1.15 2.63 -8.26
C GLU A 132 -1.62 1.23 -8.61
N ASP A 133 -0.91 0.54 -9.50
CA ASP A 133 -1.27 -0.81 -9.96
C ASP A 133 -0.54 -1.95 -9.23
N TRP A 134 0.40 -1.60 -8.35
CA TRP A 134 1.17 -2.50 -7.50
C TRP A 134 0.54 -2.81 -6.14
N LEU A 135 -0.70 -2.38 -5.94
CA LEU A 135 -1.54 -2.71 -4.81
C LEU A 135 -2.89 -3.29 -5.24
N ASP A 136 -3.38 -4.19 -4.40
CA ASP A 136 -4.77 -4.64 -4.41
C ASP A 136 -5.31 -4.73 -2.99
N LEU A 137 -6.59 -4.42 -2.85
CA LEU A 137 -7.36 -4.65 -1.64
C LEU A 137 -8.37 -5.76 -1.81
N LYS A 138 -8.60 -6.45 -0.69
CA LYS A 138 -9.84 -7.13 -0.39
C LYS A 138 -10.40 -6.58 0.93
N ILE A 139 -11.62 -6.05 0.91
CA ILE A 139 -12.31 -5.53 2.09
C ILE A 139 -13.44 -6.50 2.45
N ASP A 140 -13.51 -6.87 3.72
CA ASP A 140 -14.61 -7.61 4.31
C ASP A 140 -15.28 -6.72 5.37
N ARG A 141 -16.49 -6.23 5.06
CA ARG A 141 -17.26 -5.37 5.97
C ARG A 141 -17.81 -6.16 7.17
N SER A 142 -18.01 -7.47 7.04
CA SER A 142 -18.57 -8.32 8.09
C SER A 142 -17.55 -8.61 9.19
N ASP A 143 -16.30 -8.94 8.82
CA ASP A 143 -15.17 -9.16 9.74
C ASP A 143 -14.42 -7.85 10.04
N ARG A 144 -14.80 -6.74 9.39
CA ARG A 144 -14.14 -5.43 9.49
C ARG A 144 -12.63 -5.54 9.23
N ARG A 145 -12.27 -6.20 8.13
CA ARG A 145 -10.88 -6.39 7.72
C ARG A 145 -10.61 -5.83 6.35
N VAL A 146 -9.42 -5.28 6.19
CA VAL A 146 -8.86 -4.87 4.91
C VAL A 146 -7.58 -5.63 4.71
N TYR A 147 -7.56 -6.50 3.71
CA TYR A 147 -6.37 -7.22 3.27
C TYR A 147 -5.76 -6.42 2.13
N VAL A 148 -4.53 -5.95 2.33
CA VAL A 148 -3.77 -5.22 1.33
C VAL A 148 -2.70 -6.17 0.79
N GLU A 149 -2.69 -6.43 -0.51
CA GLU A 149 -1.61 -7.11 -1.19
C GLU A 149 -0.67 -6.07 -1.81
N LEU A 150 0.60 -6.11 -1.43
CA LEU A 150 1.64 -5.21 -1.92
C LEU A 150 2.66 -5.99 -2.77
N ARG A 151 2.81 -5.65 -4.04
CA ARG A 151 3.76 -6.31 -4.93
C ARG A 151 5.13 -5.65 -4.87
N LEU A 152 6.14 -6.43 -4.50
CA LEU A 152 7.52 -5.96 -4.39
C LEU A 152 8.43 -6.72 -5.38
N ASN A 153 9.23 -5.97 -6.13
CA ASN A 153 10.30 -6.49 -6.96
C ASN A 153 11.62 -6.41 -6.22
N LEU A 154 11.92 -7.44 -5.42
CA LEU A 154 13.16 -7.49 -4.63
C LEU A 154 14.26 -8.20 -5.42
N LYS A 155 15.43 -7.57 -5.53
CA LYS A 155 16.61 -8.10 -6.22
C LYS A 155 17.73 -8.44 -5.24
N ASP A 156 18.55 -9.44 -5.56
CA ASP A 156 19.73 -9.77 -4.76
C ASP A 156 20.84 -8.75 -5.07
N GLY A 157 21.12 -7.87 -4.11
CA GLY A 157 22.21 -6.89 -4.19
C GLY A 157 23.59 -7.50 -3.89
N GLY A 158 23.62 -8.79 -3.54
CA GLY A 158 24.83 -9.53 -3.22
C GLY A 158 25.27 -9.34 -1.77
N ALA A 159 26.55 -9.60 -1.52
CA ALA A 159 27.13 -9.53 -0.19
C ALA A 159 28.50 -8.85 -0.19
N ARG A 160 28.76 -8.05 0.84
CA ARG A 160 30.01 -7.32 1.05
C ARG A 160 30.64 -7.75 2.38
N GLY A 161 31.95 -8.00 2.32
CA GLY A 161 32.78 -8.38 3.48
C GLY A 161 32.65 -9.82 3.99
N VAL A 162 31.77 -10.63 3.40
CA VAL A 162 31.68 -12.07 3.67
C VAL A 162 33.01 -12.77 3.36
N GLY A 163 33.41 -13.70 4.21
CA GLY A 163 34.65 -14.48 4.09
C GLY A 163 35.91 -13.72 4.48
N LYS A 164 35.81 -12.43 4.82
CA LYS A 164 36.90 -11.62 5.36
C LYS A 164 36.98 -11.80 6.87
N LEU A 165 38.19 -11.71 7.42
CA LEU A 165 38.38 -11.53 8.86
C LEU A 165 37.88 -10.14 9.27
N PRO A 166 37.46 -9.96 10.53
CA PRO A 166 37.26 -8.63 11.05
C PRO A 166 38.58 -7.84 11.01
N PRO A 167 38.51 -6.53 10.78
CA PRO A 167 39.70 -5.69 10.78
C PRO A 167 40.34 -5.65 12.16
N GLU A 168 41.67 -5.58 12.21
CA GLU A 168 42.42 -5.57 13.47
C GLU A 168 42.01 -4.39 14.38
N GLU A 169 41.70 -3.23 13.78
CA GLU A 169 41.26 -2.07 14.56
C GLU A 169 39.91 -2.28 15.25
N ALA A 170 39.12 -3.27 14.83
CA ALA A 170 37.89 -3.65 15.52
C ALA A 170 38.12 -4.23 16.91
N PHE A 171 39.35 -4.69 17.17
CA PHE A 171 39.75 -5.32 18.43
C PHE A 171 40.53 -4.38 19.36
N GLN A 172 40.79 -3.13 18.97
CA GLN A 172 41.44 -2.16 19.84
C GLN A 172 40.61 -1.97 21.12
N GLY A 173 41.22 -2.20 22.29
CA GLY A 173 40.54 -2.18 23.59
C GLY A 173 39.73 -3.44 23.92
N LYS A 174 39.83 -4.51 23.11
CA LYS A 174 39.22 -5.84 23.35
C LYS A 174 40.29 -6.92 23.54
N GLU A 175 41.27 -6.63 24.37
CA GLU A 175 42.49 -7.45 24.58
C GLU A 175 42.20 -8.86 25.12
N ASN A 176 41.04 -9.08 25.73
CA ASN A 176 40.64 -10.37 26.28
C ASN A 176 39.90 -11.28 25.28
N MET A 177 39.67 -10.84 24.03
CA MET A 177 38.93 -11.65 23.06
C MET A 177 39.87 -12.66 22.39
N HIS A 178 39.60 -13.95 22.62
CA HIS A 178 40.46 -15.03 22.12
C HIS A 178 40.28 -15.22 20.60
N TRP A 179 41.33 -15.66 19.89
CA TRP A 179 41.29 -15.87 18.42
C TRP A 179 40.33 -16.98 17.97
N SER A 180 39.87 -17.83 18.90
CA SER A 180 38.84 -18.85 18.68
C SER A 180 37.44 -18.37 19.06
N ASP A 181 37.29 -17.10 19.42
CA ASP A 181 35.98 -16.50 19.63
C ASP A 181 35.29 -16.35 18.28
N ALA A 182 34.02 -16.76 18.17
CA ALA A 182 33.23 -16.66 16.96
C ALA A 182 33.17 -15.22 16.41
N PHE A 183 33.40 -14.20 17.24
CA PHE A 183 33.50 -12.81 16.82
C PHE A 183 34.82 -12.42 16.14
N THR A 184 35.85 -13.28 16.21
CA THR A 184 37.17 -13.07 15.58
C THR A 184 37.35 -13.86 14.29
N GLU A 185 36.47 -14.82 14.02
CA GLU A 185 36.53 -15.67 12.84
C GLU A 185 36.12 -14.95 11.55
N ARG A 186 36.45 -15.55 10.39
CA ARG A 186 35.98 -15.06 9.09
C ARG A 186 34.46 -15.09 9.10
N HIS A 187 33.84 -13.94 8.83
CA HIS A 187 32.39 -13.88 8.90
C HIS A 187 31.77 -14.66 7.75
N ILE A 188 31.00 -15.68 8.10
CA ILE A 188 30.19 -16.45 7.15
C ILE A 188 28.80 -15.81 7.03
N ARG A 189 28.32 -15.71 5.79
CA ARG A 189 26.96 -15.24 5.53
C ARG A 189 25.97 -16.25 6.11
N HIS A 190 25.27 -15.87 7.17
CA HIS A 190 24.30 -16.73 7.86
C HIS A 190 22.84 -16.47 7.42
N LYS A 191 22.60 -15.47 6.57
CA LYS A 191 21.29 -15.22 5.94
C LYS A 191 21.42 -15.15 4.43
N SER A 192 20.70 -16.01 3.75
CA SER A 192 20.53 -15.99 2.29
C SER A 192 19.70 -14.77 1.85
N PHE A 193 19.69 -14.50 0.55
CA PHE A 193 18.78 -13.49 -0.01
C PHE A 193 17.31 -13.83 0.28
N THR A 194 16.94 -15.10 0.29
CA THR A 194 15.57 -15.53 0.65
C THR A 194 15.24 -15.20 2.10
N ASP A 195 16.18 -15.38 3.03
CA ASP A 195 15.98 -15.02 4.44
C ASP A 195 15.81 -13.51 4.59
N LEU A 196 16.60 -12.70 3.86
CA LEU A 196 16.46 -11.25 3.87
C LEU A 196 15.13 -10.79 3.27
N LYS A 197 14.68 -11.38 2.15
CA LYS A 197 13.33 -11.11 1.60
C LYS A 197 12.24 -11.39 2.62
N HIS A 198 12.37 -12.49 3.37
CA HIS A 198 11.42 -12.83 4.41
C HIS A 198 11.42 -11.78 5.54
N LEU A 199 12.59 -11.30 5.96
CA LEU A 199 12.67 -10.19 6.92
C LEU A 199 12.02 -8.90 6.38
N VAL A 200 12.23 -8.53 5.12
CA VAL A 200 11.52 -7.38 4.50
C VAL A 200 10.02 -7.56 4.64
N PHE A 201 9.49 -8.76 4.32
CA PHE A 201 8.07 -9.04 4.40
C PHE A 201 7.53 -8.99 5.83
N LEU A 202 8.28 -9.52 6.80
CA LEU A 202 7.95 -9.45 8.22
C LEU A 202 7.94 -8.01 8.72
N GLY A 203 8.94 -7.20 8.35
CA GLY A 203 9.03 -5.79 8.71
C GLY A 203 7.86 -4.99 8.17
N VAL A 204 7.61 -5.06 6.86
CA VAL A 204 6.46 -4.37 6.22
C VAL A 204 5.15 -4.78 6.89
N LYS A 205 4.93 -6.08 7.09
CA LYS A 205 3.72 -6.57 7.76
C LYS A 205 3.60 -6.06 9.19
N LYS A 206 4.68 -6.10 9.97
CA LYS A 206 4.72 -5.62 11.37
C LYS A 206 4.41 -4.14 11.47
N TYR A 207 5.07 -3.33 10.65
CA TYR A 207 5.07 -1.87 10.83
C TYR A 207 3.94 -1.14 10.09
N TRP A 208 3.31 -1.76 9.09
CA TRP A 208 2.20 -1.15 8.31
C TRP A 208 0.83 -1.79 8.53
N SER A 209 0.73 -2.86 9.31
CA SER A 209 -0.57 -3.47 9.66
C SER A 209 -1.05 -2.92 11.01
N ARG A 210 -2.24 -2.34 11.04
CA ARG A 210 -2.89 -1.88 12.28
C ARG A 210 -4.38 -1.71 12.11
N SER A 211 -5.08 -1.50 13.21
CA SER A 211 -6.47 -1.02 13.16
C SER A 211 -6.49 0.46 12.78
N VAL A 212 -7.42 0.81 11.89
CA VAL A 212 -7.73 2.19 11.51
C VAL A 212 -9.22 2.46 11.71
N SER A 213 -9.55 3.63 12.22
CA SER A 213 -10.90 4.16 12.33
C SER A 213 -11.30 4.80 11.01
N ILE A 214 -12.42 4.41 10.42
CA ILE A 214 -12.92 5.02 9.20
C ILE A 214 -14.23 5.74 9.50
N ASN A 215 -14.27 7.04 9.20
CA ASN A 215 -15.47 7.86 9.32
C ASN A 215 -16.20 7.92 7.97
N THR A 216 -17.36 7.29 7.88
CA THR A 216 -18.23 7.35 6.69
C THR A 216 -19.40 8.31 6.91
N GLY A 217 -19.11 9.52 7.39
CA GLY A 217 -20.09 10.61 7.64
C GLY A 217 -21.05 10.39 8.82
N HIS A 218 -21.64 9.20 8.93
CA HIS A 218 -22.65 8.85 9.93
C HIS A 218 -22.16 7.85 10.97
N GLN A 219 -21.01 7.21 10.74
CA GLN A 219 -20.47 6.18 11.61
C GLN A 219 -18.94 6.17 11.57
N CYS A 220 -18.32 6.01 12.73
CA CYS A 220 -16.91 5.68 12.88
C CYS A 220 -16.78 4.16 13.07
N THR A 221 -16.17 3.48 12.11
CA THR A 221 -15.97 2.02 12.15
C THR A 221 -14.49 1.69 12.16
N SER A 222 -14.04 0.87 13.11
CA SER A 222 -12.67 0.37 13.13
C SER A 222 -12.52 -0.83 12.21
N TYR A 223 -11.50 -0.80 11.35
CA TYR A 223 -11.09 -1.89 10.47
C TYR A 223 -9.67 -2.34 10.81
N LYS A 224 -9.44 -3.65 10.89
CA LYS A 224 -8.08 -4.21 10.95
C LYS A 224 -7.48 -4.28 9.55
N VAL A 225 -6.49 -3.44 9.28
CA VAL A 225 -5.75 -3.41 8.01
C VAL A 225 -4.53 -4.33 8.13
N ILE A 226 -4.39 -5.25 7.18
CA ILE A 226 -3.33 -6.25 7.14
C ILE A 226 -2.59 -6.09 5.82
N LEU A 227 -1.36 -5.59 5.87
CA LEU A 227 -0.49 -5.47 4.71
C LEU A 227 0.29 -6.76 4.51
N ASN A 228 0.09 -7.40 3.36
CA ASN A 228 0.76 -8.62 2.94
C ASN A 228 1.62 -8.32 1.70
N PRO A 229 2.93 -8.13 1.87
CA PRO A 229 3.83 -8.04 0.74
C PRO A 229 3.99 -9.40 0.05
N ILE A 230 4.07 -9.40 -1.28
CA ILE A 230 4.31 -10.58 -2.10
C ILE A 230 5.42 -10.29 -3.13
N PRO A 231 6.23 -11.29 -3.50
CA PRO A 231 7.19 -11.14 -4.59
C PRO A 231 6.43 -11.09 -5.92
N ASN A 232 6.67 -10.06 -6.73
CA ASN A 232 6.15 -10.00 -8.09
C ASN A 232 7.05 -9.14 -8.99
N LEU A 233 7.07 -9.42 -10.29
CA LEU A 233 7.71 -8.59 -11.31
C LEU A 233 6.67 -7.73 -12.05
N ASP A 234 5.48 -8.28 -12.28
CA ASP A 234 4.42 -7.59 -13.01
C ASP A 234 3.67 -6.66 -12.08
N LYS A 235 3.53 -5.39 -12.49
CA LYS A 235 2.84 -4.35 -11.72
C LYS A 235 3.35 -4.36 -10.28
N ALA A 236 4.66 -4.38 -10.10
CA ALA A 236 5.28 -4.27 -8.80
C ALA A 236 5.71 -2.83 -8.56
N MET A 237 5.86 -2.47 -7.27
CA MET A 237 6.59 -1.29 -6.89
C MET A 237 7.97 -1.31 -7.54
N ASP A 238 8.60 -0.14 -7.65
CA ASP A 238 9.95 -0.02 -8.18
C ASP A 238 10.92 -1.02 -7.57
N ASP A 239 11.91 -1.46 -8.34
CA ASP A 239 12.80 -2.51 -7.88
C ASP A 239 13.71 -2.05 -6.75
N ILE A 240 13.89 -2.95 -5.78
CA ILE A 240 14.69 -2.66 -4.59
C ILE A 240 15.74 -3.76 -4.46
N SER A 241 17.01 -3.36 -4.46
CA SER A 241 18.09 -4.31 -4.16
C SER A 241 18.16 -4.57 -2.67
N ILE A 242 18.56 -5.79 -2.30
CA ILE A 242 18.82 -6.15 -0.90
C ILE A 242 20.26 -6.67 -0.80
N SER A 243 21.09 -5.93 -0.08
CA SER A 243 22.49 -6.29 0.14
C SER A 243 22.75 -6.82 1.55
N TYR A 244 23.67 -7.77 1.66
CA TYR A 244 24.23 -8.22 2.94
C TYR A 244 25.56 -7.52 3.21
N ASN A 245 25.74 -6.90 4.37
CA ASN A 245 26.97 -6.19 4.74
C ASN A 245 27.53 -6.65 6.07
N THR A 246 28.83 -6.91 6.09
CA THR A 246 29.57 -7.28 7.30
C THR A 246 31.06 -6.95 7.15
N ASN A 247 31.83 -6.98 8.23
CA ASN A 247 33.27 -6.78 8.28
C ASN A 247 33.77 -5.61 7.41
N GLY A 248 33.07 -4.47 7.48
CA GLY A 248 33.27 -3.33 6.58
C GLY A 248 32.63 -2.04 7.12
N PRO A 249 32.75 -0.92 6.37
CA PRO A 249 31.99 0.29 6.67
C PRO A 249 30.48 0.01 6.71
N ILE A 250 29.77 0.69 7.59
CA ILE A 250 28.30 0.66 7.56
C ILE A 250 27.82 1.20 6.21
N LEU A 251 26.82 0.53 5.65
CA LEU A 251 26.16 0.98 4.43
C LEU A 251 24.78 1.50 4.79
N ARG A 252 24.37 2.58 4.12
CA ARG A 252 23.04 3.15 4.30
C ARG A 252 22.08 2.54 3.31
N SER A 253 20.89 2.22 3.80
CA SER A 253 19.75 1.93 2.95
C SER A 253 19.20 3.22 2.35
N SER A 254 18.65 3.12 1.16
CA SER A 254 17.80 4.16 0.58
C SER A 254 16.92 3.54 -0.50
N ASN A 255 15.72 4.08 -0.66
CA ASN A 255 14.85 3.74 -1.78
C ASN A 255 14.24 5.02 -2.35
N PRO A 256 14.97 5.78 -3.19
CA PRO A 256 14.41 6.98 -3.82
C PRO A 256 13.29 6.64 -4.82
N GLY A 257 13.31 5.49 -5.48
CA GLY A 257 12.36 5.17 -6.56
C GLY A 257 12.40 6.16 -7.74
N LYS A 258 11.42 6.04 -8.66
CA LYS A 258 11.28 6.90 -9.86
C LYS A 258 10.82 8.33 -9.58
N ILE A 259 11.63 9.13 -8.89
CA ILE A 259 11.33 10.54 -8.58
C ILE A 259 11.61 11.46 -9.78
N ARG A 260 10.75 12.48 -9.98
CA ARG A 260 10.93 13.57 -10.97
C ARG A 260 11.05 14.95 -10.28
N GLY A 261 11.77 15.90 -10.88
CA GLY A 261 11.86 17.31 -10.42
C GLY A 261 13.05 17.63 -9.50
N LEU A 262 12.96 18.67 -8.66
CA LEU A 262 14.01 19.12 -7.70
C LEU A 262 14.52 18.01 -6.76
N ILE A 263 13.72 16.98 -6.54
CA ILE A 263 14.00 15.82 -5.68
C ILE A 263 14.79 14.73 -6.44
N SER A 264 14.88 14.79 -7.77
CA SER A 264 15.76 13.90 -8.55
C SER A 264 17.23 14.02 -8.14
N LEU A 265 17.63 15.15 -7.54
CA LEU A 265 18.94 15.31 -6.91
C LEU A 265 19.20 14.30 -5.80
N ILE A 266 18.16 13.84 -5.09
CA ILE A 266 18.24 12.77 -4.07
C ILE A 266 18.33 11.40 -4.75
N GLY A 267 17.49 11.16 -5.76
CA GLY A 267 17.50 9.88 -6.51
C GLY A 267 18.78 9.62 -7.30
N ASN A 268 19.45 10.67 -7.78
CA ASN A 268 20.71 10.56 -8.53
C ASN A 268 21.94 10.25 -7.66
N ILE A 269 21.83 10.35 -6.33
CA ILE A 269 22.97 10.21 -5.39
C ILE A 269 22.76 9.13 -4.33
N ALA A 270 21.56 8.59 -4.20
CA ALA A 270 21.21 7.56 -3.22
C ALA A 270 21.00 6.20 -3.92
N PRO A 271 21.68 5.13 -3.49
CA PRO A 271 21.48 3.80 -4.06
C PRO A 271 20.07 3.26 -3.70
N GLU A 272 19.39 2.60 -4.64
CA GLU A 272 18.16 1.83 -4.40
C GLU A 272 18.51 0.46 -3.79
N ASP A 273 18.87 0.46 -2.50
CA ASP A 273 19.36 -0.72 -1.79
C ASP A 273 18.92 -0.67 -0.32
N ILE A 274 18.38 -1.79 0.18
CA ILE A 274 18.12 -1.99 1.61
C ILE A 274 19.19 -2.93 2.14
N VAL A 275 20.00 -2.45 3.08
CA VAL A 275 21.21 -3.17 3.51
C VAL A 275 21.03 -3.82 4.88
N TYR A 276 21.27 -5.13 4.93
CA TYR A 276 21.38 -5.90 6.17
C TYR A 276 22.80 -5.78 6.74
N ASN A 277 23.01 -4.87 7.69
CA ASN A 277 24.29 -4.66 8.37
C ASN A 277 24.41 -5.58 9.59
N VAL A 278 25.44 -6.44 9.64
CA VAL A 278 25.64 -7.40 10.74
C VAL A 278 27.13 -7.68 11.00
N GLY A 279 27.45 -8.18 12.18
CA GLY A 279 28.83 -8.48 12.56
C GLY A 279 29.62 -7.19 12.79
N TRP A 280 30.90 -7.17 12.44
CA TRP A 280 31.72 -5.97 12.61
C TRP A 280 31.44 -4.92 11.55
N VAL A 281 30.97 -3.76 11.98
CA VAL A 281 30.72 -2.62 11.09
C VAL A 281 31.39 -1.35 11.61
N LYS A 282 31.91 -0.53 10.70
CA LYS A 282 32.54 0.76 11.04
C LYS A 282 31.55 1.89 10.90
N ILE A 283 31.27 2.59 12.00
CA ILE A 283 30.32 3.71 12.07
C ILE A 283 31.06 4.93 12.61
N SER A 284 31.09 6.02 11.83
CA SER A 284 31.77 7.27 12.20
C SER A 284 33.21 7.05 12.69
N GLY A 285 33.95 6.15 12.03
CA GLY A 285 35.33 5.81 12.37
C GLY A 285 35.51 4.73 13.43
N ILE A 286 34.46 4.34 14.16
CA ILE A 286 34.52 3.39 15.27
C ILE A 286 33.93 2.04 14.85
N TRP A 287 34.64 0.96 15.13
CA TRP A 287 34.16 -0.40 14.90
C TRP A 287 33.21 -0.85 16.02
N ARG A 288 32.07 -1.41 15.63
CA ARG A 288 31.07 -1.97 16.53
C ARG A 288 30.64 -3.33 16.03
N PHE A 289 30.27 -4.22 16.94
CA PHE A 289 29.72 -5.53 16.59
C PHE A 289 28.19 -5.49 16.68
N TYR A 290 27.51 -5.77 15.57
CA TYR A 290 26.06 -5.94 15.52
C TYR A 290 25.68 -7.42 15.54
N PHE A 291 25.00 -7.80 16.62
CA PHE A 291 24.40 -9.12 16.75
C PHE A 291 23.27 -9.31 15.72
N ALA A 292 23.12 -10.54 15.23
CA ALA A 292 22.09 -10.88 14.24
C ALA A 292 20.67 -10.50 14.70
N SER A 293 20.35 -10.66 15.99
CA SER A 293 19.04 -10.27 16.53
C SER A 293 18.76 -8.77 16.41
N HIS A 294 19.76 -7.93 16.67
CA HIS A 294 19.65 -6.48 16.49
C HIS A 294 19.57 -6.11 15.01
N ALA A 295 20.43 -6.73 14.18
CA ALA A 295 20.43 -6.53 12.73
C ALA A 295 19.07 -6.91 12.10
N ASP A 296 18.41 -7.96 12.59
CA ASP A 296 17.07 -8.36 12.14
C ASP A 296 16.04 -7.27 12.43
N GLN A 297 16.04 -6.74 13.65
CA GLN A 297 15.11 -5.66 14.04
C GLN A 297 15.36 -4.38 13.26
N GLU A 298 16.62 -3.96 13.13
CA GLU A 298 17.04 -2.79 12.37
C GLU A 298 16.63 -2.93 10.90
N PHE A 299 17.00 -4.05 10.27
CA PHE A 299 16.70 -4.30 8.87
C PHE A 299 15.20 -4.37 8.59
N MET A 300 14.40 -5.02 9.45
CA MET A 300 12.94 -5.04 9.32
C MET A 300 12.34 -3.63 9.40
N SER A 301 12.79 -2.81 10.34
CA SER A 301 12.34 -1.43 10.51
C SER A 301 12.73 -0.57 9.32
N THR A 302 14.00 -0.59 8.93
CA THR A 302 14.52 0.15 7.78
C THR A 302 13.80 -0.27 6.50
N ALA A 303 13.62 -1.57 6.24
CA ALA A 303 12.92 -2.01 5.05
C ALA A 303 11.49 -1.48 4.98
N ALA A 304 10.77 -1.50 6.10
CA ALA A 304 9.41 -0.96 6.17
C ALA A 304 9.37 0.58 6.00
N HIS A 305 10.41 1.29 6.45
CA HIS A 305 10.59 2.72 6.26
C HIS A 305 10.85 3.07 4.80
N GLU A 306 11.83 2.41 4.17
CA GLU A 306 12.21 2.65 2.77
C GLU A 306 11.07 2.33 1.78
N ILE A 307 10.34 1.23 2.00
CA ILE A 307 9.12 0.92 1.23
C ILE A 307 8.01 1.92 1.53
N GLY A 308 7.98 2.42 2.76
CA GLY A 308 7.07 3.47 3.20
C GLY A 308 7.19 4.77 2.42
N HIS A 309 8.38 5.07 1.87
CA HIS A 309 8.56 6.27 1.07
C HIS A 309 7.72 6.25 -0.22
N GLU A 310 7.65 5.11 -0.90
CA GLU A 310 6.85 4.94 -2.11
C GLU A 310 5.34 4.98 -1.79
N LEU A 311 4.92 4.32 -0.70
CA LEU A 311 3.54 4.37 -0.22
C LEU A 311 3.08 5.81 0.08
N LEU A 312 3.90 6.59 0.81
CA LEU A 312 3.60 7.98 1.10
C LEU A 312 3.70 8.88 -0.14
N SER A 313 4.62 8.60 -1.06
CA SER A 313 4.77 9.36 -2.30
C SER A 313 3.54 9.24 -3.17
N ALA A 314 2.99 8.02 -3.33
CA ALA A 314 1.78 7.74 -4.08
C ALA A 314 0.52 8.45 -3.53
N TYR A 315 0.46 8.66 -2.21
CA TYR A 315 -0.69 9.32 -1.58
C TYR A 315 -0.52 10.84 -1.40
N SER A 316 0.65 11.28 -0.96
CA SER A 316 0.89 12.64 -0.44
C SER A 316 2.00 13.40 -1.17
N GLY A 317 2.61 12.77 -2.17
CA GLY A 317 3.70 13.30 -2.96
C GLY A 317 5.08 13.14 -2.31
N ALA A 318 6.10 13.07 -3.16
CA ALA A 318 7.49 12.86 -2.78
C ALA A 318 8.02 13.87 -1.75
N ASN A 319 7.60 15.14 -1.79
CA ASN A 319 8.02 16.13 -0.80
C ASN A 319 7.61 15.75 0.62
N ASN A 320 6.37 15.28 0.81
CA ASN A 320 5.90 14.87 2.14
C ASN A 320 6.58 13.58 2.59
N SER A 321 6.83 12.67 1.65
CA SER A 321 7.54 11.41 1.89
C SER A 321 9.00 11.64 2.32
N TYR A 322 9.83 12.24 1.48
CA TYR A 322 11.28 12.39 1.69
C TYR A 322 11.68 13.50 2.66
N SER A 323 10.75 14.38 3.04
CA SER A 323 10.95 15.26 4.20
C SER A 323 10.53 14.61 5.52
N HIS A 324 10.16 13.32 5.51
CA HIS A 324 9.72 12.57 6.68
C HIS A 324 8.53 13.26 7.36
N LYS A 325 7.50 13.59 6.57
CA LYS A 325 6.34 14.38 6.99
C LYS A 325 6.72 15.74 7.57
N GLY A 326 7.76 16.35 7.02
CA GLY A 326 8.30 17.63 7.44
C GLY A 326 9.24 17.59 8.65
N SER A 327 9.45 16.43 9.29
CA SER A 327 10.35 16.29 10.46
C SER A 327 11.84 16.38 10.13
N SER A 328 12.20 16.29 8.85
CA SER A 328 13.58 16.41 8.35
C SER A 328 13.69 17.43 7.22
N PHE A 329 14.92 17.83 6.90
CA PHE A 329 15.19 18.58 5.69
C PHE A 329 15.12 17.65 4.47
N LEU A 330 14.42 18.08 3.42
CA LEU A 330 14.19 17.26 2.23
C LEU A 330 15.50 16.74 1.60
N LEU A 331 16.51 17.60 1.43
CA LEU A 331 17.74 17.24 0.71
C LEU A 331 18.73 16.46 1.56
N THR A 332 18.99 16.90 2.80
CA THR A 332 19.98 16.24 3.67
C THR A 332 19.39 15.07 4.45
N GLN A 333 18.05 14.96 4.46
CA GLN A 333 17.27 14.06 5.31
C GLN A 333 17.68 14.13 6.79
N SER A 334 18.33 15.21 7.23
CA SER A 334 18.71 15.34 8.63
C SER A 334 17.49 15.76 9.45
N PRO A 335 17.28 15.21 10.66
CA PRO A 335 16.21 15.66 11.54
C PRO A 335 16.30 17.18 11.73
N LYS A 336 15.18 17.88 11.59
CA LYS A 336 15.14 19.31 11.89
C LYS A 336 15.27 19.50 13.40
N PRO A 337 15.90 20.58 13.87
CA PRO A 337 15.76 20.99 15.27
C PRO A 337 14.30 21.20 15.63
N THR A 338 13.93 20.95 16.89
CA THR A 338 12.54 21.09 17.38
C THR A 338 11.98 22.50 17.17
N PHE A 339 12.78 23.54 17.31
CA PHE A 339 12.38 24.93 17.05
C PHE A 339 12.08 25.24 15.57
N MET A 340 12.45 24.36 14.64
CA MET A 340 12.13 24.45 13.20
C MET A 340 11.03 23.46 12.77
N GLY A 341 10.27 22.93 13.73
CA GLY A 341 9.22 21.94 13.47
C GLY A 341 9.72 20.48 13.40
N GLY A 342 10.95 20.22 13.86
CA GLY A 342 11.43 18.87 14.11
C GLY A 342 10.71 18.18 15.27
N SER A 343 10.89 16.87 15.40
CA SER A 343 10.28 16.07 16.47
C SER A 343 11.36 15.47 17.37
N SER A 344 11.11 15.37 18.67
CA SER A 344 11.87 14.50 19.57
C SER A 344 11.13 13.18 19.73
N TYR A 345 11.84 12.11 20.09
CA TYR A 345 11.18 10.84 20.38
C TYR A 345 10.09 11.02 21.43
N PRO A 346 8.89 10.45 21.23
CA PRO A 346 7.87 10.44 22.27
C PRO A 346 8.39 9.65 23.47
N GLU A 347 7.96 10.01 24.69
CA GLU A 347 8.42 9.31 25.90
C GLU A 347 7.83 7.90 25.99
N SER A 348 6.52 7.75 25.78
CA SER A 348 5.80 6.47 25.98
C SER A 348 4.83 6.05 24.87
N SER A 349 4.54 6.89 23.88
CA SER A 349 3.60 6.56 22.80
C SER A 349 4.27 5.89 21.60
N GLU A 350 3.48 5.47 20.62
CA GLU A 350 3.97 5.00 19.32
C GLU A 350 4.96 6.00 18.67
N ILE A 351 5.96 5.45 17.99
CA ILE A 351 6.95 6.19 17.21
C ILE A 351 6.52 6.09 15.75
N ASP A 352 6.27 7.23 15.10
CA ASP A 352 5.85 7.26 13.69
C ASP A 352 6.99 6.73 12.83
N LEU A 353 6.75 5.59 12.16
CA LEU A 353 7.73 4.93 11.31
C LEU A 353 8.34 5.90 10.28
N MET A 354 7.57 6.85 9.77
CA MET A 354 7.96 7.72 8.66
C MET A 354 8.47 9.10 9.13
N LYS A 355 8.73 9.29 10.42
CA LYS A 355 9.35 10.51 10.96
C LYS A 355 10.77 10.27 11.41
N TYR A 356 11.57 11.32 11.29
CA TYR A 356 12.88 11.42 11.92
C TYR A 356 12.78 12.21 13.22
N TYR A 357 13.58 11.79 14.19
CA TYR A 357 13.51 12.27 15.56
C TYR A 357 14.88 12.72 16.04
N ASN A 358 14.88 13.73 16.90
CA ASN A 358 16.06 14.21 17.61
C ASN A 358 16.25 13.43 18.92
N GLY A 359 17.51 13.35 19.37
CA GLY A 359 17.88 12.75 20.66
C GLY A 359 18.29 11.28 20.54
N ALA A 360 18.53 10.67 21.69
CA ALA A 360 18.90 9.26 21.77
C ALA A 360 17.70 8.37 21.43
N THR A 361 17.94 7.34 20.63
CA THR A 361 16.95 6.31 20.31
C THR A 361 16.51 5.60 21.59
N PRO A 362 15.20 5.50 21.89
CA PRO A 362 14.69 4.75 23.03
C PRO A 362 15.07 3.27 22.97
N SER A 363 15.21 2.61 24.12
CA SER A 363 15.59 1.18 24.18
C SER A 363 14.52 0.25 23.58
N ASP A 364 13.26 0.68 23.57
CA ASP A 364 12.08 -0.03 23.07
C ASP A 364 11.65 0.46 21.66
N PHE A 365 12.55 1.13 20.95
CA PHE A 365 12.27 1.78 19.66
C PHE A 365 11.60 0.86 18.63
N TYR A 366 12.14 -0.34 18.41
CA TYR A 366 11.61 -1.28 17.41
C TYR A 366 10.24 -1.87 17.75
N ASP A 367 9.83 -1.79 19.02
CA ASP A 367 8.52 -2.27 19.49
C ASP A 367 7.45 -1.18 19.41
N ARG A 368 7.86 0.09 19.50
CA ARG A 368 6.97 1.25 19.43
C ARG A 368 6.83 1.84 18.05
N GLN A 369 7.76 1.55 17.15
CA GLN A 369 7.67 2.00 15.76
C GLN A 369 6.46 1.39 15.06
N ILE A 370 5.70 2.22 14.35
CA ILE A 370 4.56 1.80 13.54
C ILE A 370 4.15 2.93 12.59
N ALA A 371 3.65 2.59 11.40
CA ALA A 371 3.02 3.56 10.51
C ALA A 371 1.78 4.16 11.17
N THR A 372 1.56 5.46 10.99
CA THR A 372 0.41 6.12 11.62
C THR A 372 -0.89 5.63 11.01
N GLU A 373 -1.99 5.79 11.74
CA GLU A 373 -3.31 5.46 11.22
C GLU A 373 -3.60 6.15 9.87
N LYS A 374 -3.18 7.41 9.73
CA LYS A 374 -3.30 8.18 8.48
C LYS A 374 -2.55 7.51 7.33
N ASP A 375 -1.33 7.02 7.56
CA ASP A 375 -0.55 6.37 6.50
C ASP A 375 -1.19 5.03 6.12
N VAL A 376 -1.69 4.27 7.09
CA VAL A 376 -2.32 2.98 6.79
C VAL A 376 -3.65 3.15 6.06
N ARG A 377 -4.42 4.22 6.34
CA ARG A 377 -5.58 4.61 5.52
C ARG A 377 -5.19 4.98 4.09
N SER A 378 -3.99 5.52 3.88
CA SER A 378 -3.53 5.88 2.54
C SER A 378 -3.44 4.67 1.61
N LEU A 379 -3.12 3.47 2.15
CA LEU A 379 -3.11 2.21 1.41
C LEU A 379 -4.46 1.92 0.76
N ILE A 380 -5.54 2.30 1.43
CA ILE A 380 -6.90 2.10 0.96
C ILE A 380 -7.25 3.11 -0.16
N TRP A 381 -6.71 4.32 -0.07
CA TRP A 381 -6.93 5.37 -1.05
C TRP A 381 -6.15 5.16 -2.36
N ILE A 382 -4.90 4.70 -2.27
CA ILE A 382 -4.06 4.49 -3.46
C ILE A 382 -4.49 3.25 -4.28
N SER A 383 -5.34 2.38 -3.74
CA SER A 383 -5.91 1.23 -4.45
C SER A 383 -7.22 1.54 -5.20
N ARG A 384 -7.56 2.82 -5.34
CA ARG A 384 -8.75 3.29 -6.06
C ARG A 384 -8.84 2.72 -7.46
N ILE A 385 -10.05 2.48 -7.92
CA ILE A 385 -10.32 1.89 -9.24
C ILE A 385 -11.01 2.91 -10.13
N LYS A 386 -10.50 3.08 -11.35
CA LYS A 386 -11.13 3.87 -12.40
C LYS A 386 -11.76 2.93 -13.42
N PHE A 387 -13.02 3.17 -13.76
CA PHE A 387 -13.74 2.44 -14.80
C PHE A 387 -13.82 3.26 -16.09
N LYS A 388 -13.56 2.64 -17.24
CA LYS A 388 -13.52 3.30 -18.55
C LYS A 388 -14.69 2.97 -19.46
#